data_AF-A0A7S0BYI3-F1
#
_entry.id   AF-A0A7S0BYI3-F1
#
_cell.length_a   1.000
_cell.length_b   1.000
_cell.length_c   1.000
_cell.angle_alpha   90.00
_cell.angle_beta   90.00
_cell.angle_gamma   90.00
#
_symmetry.space_group_name_H-M   'P 1'
#
loop_
_entity.id
_entity.type
_entity.pdbx_description
1 polymer ?
#
loop_
_entity_poly.entity_id
_entity_poly.type
_entity_poly.pdbx_seq_one_letter_code
_entity_poly.pdbx_strand_id
1 'polypeptide(L)'
;MKSFLFVAILVTLLASFTHAFGVGTPLAPTRAVSEVRSTRGNNMVMRTRVCDLLGKKANRKARVVTFSNKRIHKVQEVNLQWKKYFSEELKRNVRLRLSTKGMKTVNKYGSIDAAAKKFGVELKKF
;
A
#
# COMPACT_ATOMS: atom_id res chain seq x y z
N MET A 1 75.36 -7.08 -6.53
CA MET A 1 74.16 -6.89 -7.38
C MET A 1 72.83 -6.83 -6.61
N LYS A 2 72.81 -6.91 -5.26
CA LYS A 2 71.55 -6.87 -4.46
C LYS A 2 71.17 -5.45 -3.96
N SER A 3 72.09 -4.49 -3.97
CA SER A 3 71.87 -3.10 -3.53
C SER A 3 71.11 -2.24 -4.56
N PHE A 4 71.38 -2.43 -5.85
CA PHE A 4 70.71 -1.68 -6.94
C PHE A 4 69.23 -2.03 -7.09
N LEU A 5 68.84 -3.26 -6.74
CA LEU A 5 67.47 -3.73 -6.84
C LEU A 5 66.58 -3.16 -5.70
N PHE A 6 67.15 -2.93 -4.51
CA PHE A 6 66.46 -2.29 -3.39
C PHE A 6 66.26 -0.78 -3.59
N VAL A 7 67.23 -0.07 -4.19
CA VAL A 7 67.11 1.37 -4.48
C VAL A 7 66.07 1.63 -5.57
N ALA A 8 65.98 0.77 -6.59
CA ALA A 8 64.95 0.88 -7.63
C ALA A 8 63.53 0.71 -7.07
N ILE A 9 63.33 -0.23 -6.14
CA ILE A 9 62.02 -0.47 -5.50
C ILE A 9 61.59 0.71 -4.61
N LEU A 10 62.54 1.34 -3.90
CA LEU A 10 62.28 2.51 -3.06
C LEU A 10 61.90 3.75 -3.89
N VAL A 11 62.54 3.95 -5.05
CA VAL A 11 62.24 5.05 -5.98
C VAL A 11 60.88 4.88 -6.65
N THR A 12 60.46 3.64 -6.96
CA THR A 12 59.13 3.38 -7.52
C THR A 12 57.98 3.54 -6.51
N LEU A 13 58.22 3.31 -5.22
CA LEU A 13 57.21 3.49 -4.16
C LEU A 13 56.98 4.98 -3.80
N LEU A 14 57.99 5.83 -3.98
CA LEU A 14 57.87 7.29 -3.81
C LEU A 14 57.17 7.98 -4.99
N ALA A 15 57.22 7.41 -6.19
CA ALA A 15 56.57 7.97 -7.39
C ALA A 15 55.05 7.69 -7.46
N SER A 16 54.53 6.75 -6.66
CA SER A 16 53.09 6.45 -6.59
C SER A 16 52.29 7.34 -5.62
N PHE A 17 52.96 8.21 -4.83
CA PHE A 17 52.29 9.02 -3.80
C PHE A 17 51.99 10.47 -4.22
N THR A 18 52.34 10.88 -5.43
CA THR A 18 52.17 12.27 -5.88
C THR A 18 51.47 12.36 -7.23
N HIS A 19 50.21 11.92 -7.30
CA HIS A 19 49.26 12.51 -8.23
C HIS A 19 48.07 13.06 -7.43
N ALA A 20 48.24 14.33 -7.07
CA ALA A 20 47.22 15.37 -7.10
C ALA A 20 45.88 15.02 -6.43
N PHE A 21 45.62 15.47 -5.19
CA PHE A 21 45.25 16.86 -4.95
C PHE A 21 44.96 17.67 -6.22
N GLY A 22 43.71 17.60 -6.67
CA GLY A 22 43.07 18.72 -7.37
C GLY A 22 43.04 18.60 -8.89
N VAL A 23 41.99 17.96 -9.41
CA VAL A 23 41.22 18.52 -10.51
C VAL A 23 39.75 18.22 -10.20
N GLY A 24 38.92 19.26 -10.28
CA GLY A 24 37.59 19.33 -9.65
C GLY A 24 36.69 18.13 -9.91
N THR A 25 35.97 17.73 -8.86
CA THR A 25 34.75 16.95 -9.03
C THR A 25 33.83 17.70 -9.97
N PRO A 26 33.39 17.10 -11.10
CA PRO A 26 32.26 17.67 -11.81
C PRO A 26 31.08 17.59 -10.84
N LEU A 27 30.64 18.74 -10.32
CA LEU A 27 29.29 18.91 -9.81
C LEU A 27 28.36 18.60 -10.98
N ALA A 28 27.95 17.34 -11.12
CA ALA A 28 26.89 16.98 -12.04
C ALA A 28 25.61 17.69 -11.54
N PRO A 29 25.07 18.71 -12.24
CA PRO A 29 23.77 19.22 -11.90
C PRO A 29 22.75 18.39 -12.66
N THR A 30 22.80 17.07 -12.54
CA THR A 30 21.59 16.29 -12.77
C THR A 30 20.82 16.39 -11.48
N ARG A 31 20.07 17.49 -11.34
CA ARG A 31 18.74 17.36 -10.75
C ARG A 31 18.08 16.24 -11.54
N ALA A 32 18.19 15.02 -11.05
CA ALA A 32 17.17 14.03 -11.31
C ALA A 32 15.91 14.68 -10.75
N VAL A 33 15.16 15.34 -11.64
CA VAL A 33 13.73 15.44 -11.48
C VAL A 33 13.32 13.98 -11.48
N SER A 34 13.32 13.37 -10.28
CA SER A 34 12.58 12.15 -10.05
C SER A 34 11.17 12.54 -10.40
N GLU A 35 10.83 12.14 -11.62
CA GLU A 35 9.54 12.05 -12.25
C GLU A 35 8.46 12.44 -11.24
N VAL A 36 7.85 13.61 -11.46
CA VAL A 36 6.64 14.03 -10.76
C VAL A 36 5.78 12.79 -10.71
N ARG A 37 5.72 12.15 -9.54
CA ARG A 37 5.02 10.89 -9.34
C ARG A 37 3.62 11.21 -9.76
N SER A 38 3.27 10.75 -10.98
CA SER A 38 2.05 11.06 -11.71
C SER A 38 1.00 11.28 -10.67
N THR A 39 0.52 12.52 -10.57
CA THR A 39 -0.59 12.89 -9.72
C THR A 39 -1.58 11.75 -9.83
N ARG A 40 -1.63 10.93 -8.77
CA ARG A 40 -2.51 9.77 -8.74
C ARG A 40 -3.85 10.44 -8.79
N GLY A 41 -4.44 10.50 -9.98
CA GLY A 41 -5.60 11.33 -10.24
C GLY A 41 -6.55 11.01 -9.11
N ASN A 42 -6.77 11.98 -8.22
CA ASN A 42 -7.70 11.84 -7.13
C ASN A 42 -9.06 11.89 -7.81
N ASN A 43 -9.40 10.78 -8.47
CA ASN A 43 -10.74 10.44 -8.82
C ASN A 43 -11.37 10.22 -7.45
N MET A 44 -11.88 11.30 -6.85
CA MET A 44 -12.64 11.28 -5.61
C MET A 44 -13.98 10.59 -5.90
N VAL A 45 -13.92 9.34 -6.36
CA VAL A 45 -15.07 8.49 -6.54
C VAL A 45 -15.57 8.21 -5.14
N MET A 46 -16.64 8.90 -4.76
CA MET A 46 -17.34 8.62 -3.52
C MET A 46 -17.82 7.18 -3.55
N ARG A 47 -17.07 6.30 -2.87
CA ARG A 47 -17.38 4.88 -2.77
C ARG A 47 -18.66 4.68 -1.96
N THR A 48 -19.74 4.24 -2.62
CA THR A 48 -21.03 3.93 -1.99
C THR A 48 -20.85 3.08 -0.73
N ARG A 49 -21.55 3.40 0.37
CA ARG A 49 -21.49 2.65 1.65
C ARG A 49 -22.08 1.24 1.52
N VAL A 50 -21.23 0.34 1.04
CA VAL A 50 -21.49 -1.08 0.84
C VAL A 50 -20.33 -1.87 1.44
N CYS A 51 -20.64 -3.03 2.02
CA CYS A 51 -19.61 -3.98 2.46
C CYS A 51 -18.98 -4.64 1.23
N ASP A 52 -17.65 -4.58 1.12
CA ASP A 52 -16.93 -5.06 -0.07
C ASP A 52 -17.07 -6.58 -0.30
N LEU A 53 -17.06 -7.38 0.78
CA LEU A 53 -17.15 -8.85 0.70
C LEU A 53 -18.58 -9.39 0.54
N LEU A 54 -19.56 -8.81 1.25
CA LEU A 54 -20.92 -9.36 1.34
C LEU A 54 -21.96 -8.55 0.55
N GLY A 55 -21.58 -7.40 -0.01
CA GLY A 55 -22.52 -6.52 -0.71
C GLY A 55 -23.59 -5.88 0.18
N LYS A 56 -23.49 -5.98 1.52
CA LYS A 56 -24.51 -5.42 2.44
C LYS A 56 -24.64 -3.91 2.26
N LYS A 57 -25.88 -3.45 2.05
CA LYS A 57 -26.25 -2.05 1.84
C LYS A 57 -27.13 -1.54 2.99
N ALA A 58 -27.23 -0.23 3.11
CA ALA A 58 -28.12 0.41 4.08
C ALA A 58 -29.60 0.04 3.81
N ASN A 59 -30.36 -0.23 4.86
CA ASN A 59 -31.80 -0.42 4.76
C ASN A 59 -32.48 0.96 4.68
N ARG A 60 -32.93 1.32 3.48
CA ARG A 60 -33.60 2.60 3.23
C ARG A 60 -35.09 2.58 3.54
N LYS A 61 -35.74 1.40 3.59
CA LYS A 61 -37.20 1.33 3.83
C LYS A 61 -37.57 1.43 5.32
N ALA A 62 -36.58 1.50 6.20
CA ALA A 62 -36.80 1.54 7.64
C ALA A 62 -37.48 2.83 8.09
N ARG A 63 -38.28 2.71 9.15
CA ARG A 63 -39.00 3.81 9.77
C ARG A 63 -38.85 3.73 11.28
N VAL A 64 -38.77 4.90 11.92
CA VAL A 64 -38.98 5.01 13.36
C VAL A 64 -40.47 5.20 13.58
N VAL A 65 -41.04 4.38 14.44
CA VAL A 65 -42.46 4.45 14.82
C VAL A 65 -42.52 5.07 16.21
N THR A 66 -43.26 6.17 16.36
CA THR A 66 -43.50 6.79 17.68
C THR A 66 -44.57 6.03 18.45
N PHE A 67 -44.73 6.37 19.74
CA PHE A 67 -45.82 5.85 20.58
C PHE A 67 -47.21 6.02 19.92
N SER A 68 -47.46 7.16 19.28
CA SER A 68 -48.69 7.46 18.53
C SER A 68 -48.76 6.85 17.12
N ASN A 69 -47.88 5.90 16.78
CA ASN A 69 -47.78 5.26 15.46
C ASN A 69 -47.49 6.23 14.29
N LYS A 70 -46.93 7.41 14.57
CA LYS A 70 -46.40 8.30 13.53
C LYS A 70 -45.11 7.69 12.98
N ARG A 71 -45.03 7.54 11.65
CA ARG A 71 -43.92 6.86 10.99
C ARG A 71 -42.99 7.87 10.34
N ILE A 72 -41.74 7.90 10.79
CA ILE A 72 -40.70 8.81 10.28
C ILE A 72 -39.65 8.00 9.53
N HIS A 73 -39.33 8.39 8.31
CA HIS A 73 -38.34 7.69 7.50
C HIS A 73 -36.94 7.79 8.12
N LYS A 74 -36.25 6.66 8.29
CA LYS A 74 -34.88 6.61 8.83
C LYS A 74 -34.08 5.57 8.08
N VAL A 75 -32.93 5.97 7.54
CA VAL A 75 -32.00 5.03 6.91
C VAL A 75 -31.19 4.33 7.99
N GLN A 76 -31.21 3.00 8.00
CA GLN A 76 -30.35 2.20 8.87
C GLN A 76 -29.07 1.85 8.12
N GLU A 77 -27.96 2.42 8.56
CA GLU A 77 -26.66 2.26 7.93
C GLU A 77 -25.98 0.95 8.34
N VAL A 78 -25.07 0.47 7.51
CA VAL A 78 -24.27 -0.72 7.81
C VAL A 78 -23.09 -0.30 8.69
N ASN A 79 -22.80 -1.07 9.74
CA ASN A 79 -21.60 -0.90 10.56
C ASN A 79 -20.35 -1.34 9.77
N LEU A 80 -19.83 -0.42 8.95
CA LEU A 80 -18.69 -0.60 8.07
C LEU A 80 -17.40 -0.16 8.76
N GLN A 81 -16.38 -0.99 8.68
CA GLN A 81 -15.07 -0.80 9.30
C GLN A 81 -13.97 -1.03 8.27
N TRP A 82 -12.92 -0.22 8.33
CA TRP A 82 -11.71 -0.44 7.53
C TRP A 82 -10.83 -1.48 8.20
N LYS A 83 -10.51 -2.56 7.50
CA LYS A 83 -9.61 -3.61 7.99
C LYS A 83 -8.68 -4.08 6.87
N LYS A 84 -7.50 -4.51 7.29
CA LYS A 84 -6.49 -5.12 6.41
C LYS A 84 -6.49 -6.62 6.68
N TYR A 85 -6.52 -7.42 5.62
CA TYR A 85 -6.36 -8.87 5.69
C TYR A 85 -5.24 -9.27 4.76
N PHE A 86 -4.45 -10.26 5.17
CA PHE A 86 -3.45 -10.87 4.30
C PHE A 86 -4.14 -11.86 3.36
N SER A 87 -3.85 -11.75 2.06
CA SER A 87 -4.30 -12.69 1.02
C SER A 87 -3.10 -13.54 0.60
N GLU A 88 -3.26 -14.85 0.66
CA GLU A 88 -2.22 -15.82 0.30
C GLU A 88 -2.06 -15.88 -1.22
N GLU A 89 -3.16 -15.81 -1.96
CA GLU A 89 -3.18 -15.82 -3.43
C GLU A 89 -2.43 -14.62 -4.02
N LEU A 90 -2.58 -13.44 -3.41
CA LEU A 90 -1.96 -12.20 -3.87
C LEU A 90 -0.64 -11.86 -3.17
N LYS A 91 -0.27 -12.63 -2.13
CA LYS A 91 0.91 -12.42 -1.27
C LYS A 91 1.01 -10.99 -0.73
N ARG A 92 -0.12 -10.34 -0.47
CA ARG A 92 -0.18 -8.95 0.00
C ARG A 92 -1.34 -8.70 0.96
N ASN A 93 -1.21 -7.63 1.72
CA ASN A 93 -2.31 -7.11 2.54
C ASN A 93 -3.31 -6.34 1.67
N VAL A 94 -4.57 -6.74 1.74
CA VAL A 94 -5.70 -6.08 1.06
C VAL A 94 -6.48 -5.26 2.08
N ARG A 95 -6.68 -3.96 1.80
CA ARG A 95 -7.47 -3.07 2.66
C ARG A 95 -8.92 -3.03 2.17
N LEU A 96 -9.83 -3.58 2.97
CA LEU A 96 -11.25 -3.69 2.65
C LEU A 96 -12.09 -2.88 3.63
N ARG A 97 -13.25 -2.41 3.17
CA ARG A 97 -14.29 -1.84 4.02
C ARG A 97 -15.37 -2.90 4.24
N LEU A 98 -15.30 -3.56 5.40
CA LEU A 98 -16.15 -4.70 5.74
C LEU A 98 -17.19 -4.33 6.78
N SER A 99 -18.35 -4.98 6.69
CA SER A 99 -19.29 -4.98 7.81
C SER A 99 -18.76 -5.86 8.96
N THR A 100 -19.22 -5.63 10.19
CA THR A 100 -18.88 -6.51 11.33
C THR A 100 -19.27 -7.96 11.09
N LYS A 101 -20.37 -8.21 10.38
CA LYS A 101 -20.75 -9.56 9.94
C LYS A 101 -19.78 -10.10 8.88
N GLY A 102 -19.29 -9.24 7.97
CA GLY A 102 -18.23 -9.60 7.02
C GLY A 102 -16.95 -10.03 7.73
N MET A 103 -16.52 -9.31 8.76
CA MET A 103 -15.37 -9.72 9.59
C MET A 103 -15.60 -11.08 10.25
N LYS A 104 -16.79 -11.32 10.81
CA LYS A 104 -17.15 -12.65 11.36
C LYS A 104 -17.10 -13.74 10.29
N THR A 105 -17.51 -13.43 9.06
CA THR A 105 -17.46 -14.37 7.94
C THR A 105 -16.03 -14.70 7.55
N VAL A 106 -15.14 -13.72 7.49
CA VAL A 106 -13.70 -13.97 7.24
C VAL A 106 -13.13 -14.88 8.32
N ASN A 107 -13.40 -14.58 9.60
CA ASN A 107 -12.94 -15.41 10.71
C ASN A 107 -13.51 -16.85 10.66
N LYS A 108 -14.76 -17.02 10.21
CA LYS A 108 -15.39 -18.34 10.06
C LYS A 108 -14.73 -19.18 8.96
N TYR A 109 -14.29 -18.56 7.86
CA TYR A 109 -13.63 -19.26 6.76
C TYR A 109 -12.11 -19.36 6.93
N GLY A 110 -11.54 -18.68 7.91
CA GLY A 110 -10.11 -18.68 8.19
C GLY A 110 -9.31 -17.73 7.30
N SER A 111 -9.58 -17.69 6.00
CA SER A 111 -8.89 -16.82 5.04
C SER A 111 -9.83 -15.85 4.32
N ILE A 112 -9.27 -14.72 3.89
CA ILE A 112 -10.01 -13.74 3.07
C ILE A 112 -10.30 -14.30 1.67
N ASP A 113 -9.39 -15.12 1.13
CA ASP A 113 -9.48 -15.71 -0.20
C ASP A 113 -10.63 -16.74 -0.27
N ALA A 114 -10.76 -17.61 0.73
CA ALA A 114 -11.87 -18.57 0.81
C ALA A 114 -13.23 -17.86 0.91
N ALA A 115 -13.31 -16.79 1.70
CA ALA A 115 -14.52 -15.99 1.78
C ALA A 115 -14.83 -15.30 0.45
N ALA A 116 -13.82 -14.70 -0.21
CA ALA A 116 -13.97 -14.00 -1.47
C ALA A 116 -14.44 -14.95 -2.60
N LYS A 117 -13.88 -16.15 -2.68
CA LYS A 117 -14.29 -17.21 -3.62
C LYS A 117 -15.76 -17.59 -3.43
N LYS A 118 -16.22 -17.72 -2.19
CA LYS A 118 -17.62 -18.06 -1.89
C LYS A 118 -18.61 -16.97 -2.33
N PHE A 119 -18.24 -15.69 -2.18
CA PHE A 119 -19.10 -14.56 -2.54
C PHE A 119 -18.83 -14.02 -3.96
N GLY A 120 -17.92 -14.63 -4.72
CA GLY A 120 -17.59 -14.24 -6.09
C GLY A 120 -16.94 -12.84 -6.17
N VAL A 121 -16.13 -12.47 -5.18
CA VAL A 121 -15.49 -11.14 -5.11
C VAL A 121 -14.03 -11.23 -5.52
N GLU A 122 -13.61 -10.39 -6.47
CA GLU A 122 -12.21 -10.32 -6.90
C GLU A 122 -11.39 -9.36 -6.01
N LEU A 123 -10.39 -9.89 -5.30
CA LEU A 123 -9.54 -9.12 -4.39
C LEU A 123 -8.51 -8.24 -5.09
N LYS A 124 -8.21 -8.49 -6.37
CA LYS A 124 -7.26 -7.70 -7.19
C LYS A 124 -7.67 -6.24 -7.34
N LYS A 125 -8.98 -5.95 -7.25
CA LYS A 125 -9.56 -4.59 -7.37
C LYS A 125 -9.23 -3.67 -6.19
N PHE A 126 -8.79 -4.21 -5.07
CA PHE A 126 -8.62 -3.50 -3.79
C PHE A 126 -7.14 -3.36 -3.40
#